data_AF-A0A953DXH5-F1
#
_entry.id   AF-A0A953DXH5-F1
#
_cell.length_a   1.000
_cell.length_b   1.000
_cell.length_c   1.000
_cell.angle_alpha   90.00
_cell.angle_beta   90.00
_cell.angle_gamma   90.00
#
_symmetry.space_group_name_H-M   'P 1'
#
loop_
_entity.id
_entity.type
_entity.pdbx_description
1 polymer ?
#
loop_
_entity_poly.entity_id
_entity_poly.type
_entity_poly.pdbx_seq_one_letter_code
_entity_poly.pdbx_strand_id
1 'polypeptide(L)' 'MLKNILKFLGAIIGLAVIVAAVFLINLIWFRPWSLNLFYEKVFAEALFDHPELLSALGLVEQFGITGH' A
#
# COMPACT_ATOMS: atom_id res chain seq x y z
N MET A 1 30.88 0.58 -22.28
CA MET A 1 30.43 1.31 -21.07
C MET A 1 28.91 1.18 -20.85
N LEU A 2 28.07 1.50 -21.84
CA LEU A 2 26.60 1.43 -21.74
C LEU A 2 26.04 0.06 -21.29
N LYS A 3 26.60 -1.04 -21.80
CA LYS A 3 26.20 -2.41 -21.44
C LYS A 3 26.40 -2.73 -19.95
N ASN A 4 27.42 -2.17 -19.31
CA ASN A 4 27.67 -2.37 -17.89
C ASN A 4 26.73 -1.49 -17.05
N ILE A 5 26.47 -0.26 -17.48
CA ILE A 5 25.51 0.65 -16.83
C ILE A 5 24.10 0.05 -16.85
N LEU A 6 23.64 -0.46 -17.98
CA LEU A 6 22.33 -1.12 -18.11
C LEU A 6 22.22 -2.37 -17.20
N LYS A 7 23.29 -3.16 -17.07
CA LYS A 7 23.32 -4.30 -16.16
C LYS A 7 23.20 -3.87 -14.70
N PHE A 8 23.93 -2.83 -14.29
CA PHE A 8 23.84 -2.28 -12.93
C PHE A 8 22.46 -1.69 -12.66
N LEU A 9 21.90 -0.95 -13.62
CA LEU A 9 20.57 -0.37 -13.49
C LEU A 9 19.49 -1.46 -13.36
N GLY A 10 19.57 -2.50 -14.20
CA GLY A 10 18.69 -3.67 -14.10
C GLY A 10 18.83 -4.41 -12.77
N ALA A 11 20.06 -4.54 -12.25
CA ALA A 11 20.30 -5.15 -10.95
C ALA A 11 19.71 -4.31 -9.79
N ILE A 12 19.84 -2.98 -9.85
CA ILE A 12 19.27 -2.06 -8.86
C ILE A 12 17.74 -2.13 -8.89
N ILE A 13 17.14 -2.13 -10.08
CA ILE A 13 15.68 -2.25 -10.24
C ILE A 13 15.22 -3.61 -9.69
N GLY A 14 15.91 -4.70 -10.04
CA GLY A 14 15.60 -6.03 -9.52
C GLY A 14 15.67 -6.08 -8.00
N LEU A 15 16.70 -5.49 -7.40
CA LEU A 15 16.83 -5.39 -5.95
C LEU A 15 15.70 -4.57 -5.32
N ALA A 16 15.35 -3.42 -5.92
CA ALA A 16 14.26 -2.58 -5.45
C ALA A 16 12.92 -3.32 -5.47
N VAL A 17 12.65 -4.11 -6.51
CA VAL A 17 11.46 -4.95 -6.61
C VAL A 17 11.43 -6.00 -5.50
N ILE A 18 12.55 -6.66 -5.22
CA ILE A 18 12.64 -7.65 -4.14
C ILE A 18 12.38 -6.99 -2.78
N VAL A 19 13.00 -5.84 -2.50
CA VAL A 19 12.79 -5.10 -1.24
C VAL A 19 11.33 -4.67 -1.10
N ALA A 20 10.72 -4.16 -2.16
CA ALA A 20 9.31 -3.77 -2.17
C ALA A 20 8.39 -4.98 -1.93
N ALA A 21 8.67 -6.13 -2.56
CA ALA A 21 7.90 -7.35 -2.36
C ALA A 21 7.97 -7.85 -0.91
N VAL A 22 9.18 -7.88 -0.32
CA VAL A 22 9.36 -8.27 1.09
C VAL A 22 8.60 -7.33 2.02
N PHE A 23 8.65 -6.02 1.75
CA PHE A 23 7.93 -5.01 2.52
C PHE A 23 6.41 -5.21 2.43
N LEU A 24 5.86 -5.41 1.21
CA LEU A 24 4.43 -5.66 1.02
C LEU A 24 3.97 -6.95 1.68
N ILE A 25 4.77 -8.02 1.59
CA ILE A 25 4.46 -9.28 2.27
C ILE A 25 4.38 -9.06 3.78
N ASN A 26 5.33 -8.33 4.36
CA ASN A 26 5.31 -7.99 5.77
C ASN A 26 4.10 -7.14 6.15
N LEU A 27 3.77 -6.13 5.36
CA LEU A 27 2.65 -5.22 5.60
C LEU A 27 1.29 -5.95 5.58
N ILE A 28 1.07 -6.81 4.59
CA ILE A 28 -0.22 -7.48 4.37
C ILE A 28 -0.39 -8.69 5.30
N TRP A 29 0.60 -9.58 5.39
CA TRP A 29 0.43 -10.86 6.12
C TRP A 29 0.96 -10.85 7.56
N PHE A 30 1.90 -9.97 7.90
CA PHE A 30 2.53 -9.95 9.21
C PHE A 30 2.17 -8.68 10.01
N ARG A 31 2.73 -8.58 11.21
CA ARG A 31 2.76 -7.32 11.97
C ARG A 31 3.77 -6.38 11.29
N PRO A 32 3.33 -5.21 10.79
CA PRO A 32 4.23 -4.23 10.19
C PRO A 32 5.27 -3.76 11.19
N TRP A 33 6.46 -3.40 10.71
CA TRP A 33 7.53 -2.90 11.58
C TRP A 33 7.26 -1.53 12.19
N SER A 34 6.34 -0.74 11.61
CA SER A 34 5.94 0.58 12.11
C SER A 34 4.53 0.53 12.67
N LEU A 35 4.31 1.22 13.79
CA LEU A 35 2.98 1.38 14.38
C LEU A 35 2.04 2.15 13.45
N ASN A 36 2.53 3.16 12.71
CA ASN A 36 1.70 3.92 11.78
C ASN A 36 1.16 3.00 10.68
N LEU A 37 2.04 2.19 10.07
CA LEU A 37 1.65 1.22 9.05
C LEU A 37 0.69 0.15 9.59
N PHE A 38 0.84 -0.24 10.84
CA PHE A 38 -0.10 -1.14 11.50
C PHE A 38 -1.49 -0.52 11.63
N TYR A 39 -1.59 0.73 12.11
CA TYR A 39 -2.88 1.42 12.20
C TYR A 39 -3.50 1.67 10.83
N GLU A 40 -2.70 2.07 9.84
CA GLU A 40 -3.17 2.24 8.46
C GLU A 40 -3.73 0.95 7.87
N LYS A 41 -3.05 -0.19 8.09
CA LYS A 41 -3.53 -1.51 7.66
C LYS A 41 -4.88 -1.84 8.29
N VAL A 42 -4.98 -1.73 9.61
CA VAL A 42 -6.22 -2.05 10.35
C VAL A 42 -7.36 -1.11 9.95
N PHE A 43 -7.04 0.18 9.75
CA PHE A 43 -8.01 1.15 9.28
C PHE A 43 -8.52 0.80 7.87
N ALA A 44 -7.62 0.44 6.95
CA ALA A 44 -8.00 0.03 5.59
C ALA A 44 -8.87 -1.23 5.62
N GLU A 45 -8.50 -2.22 6.44
CA GLU A 45 -9.29 -3.45 6.63
C GLU A 45 -10.71 -3.12 7.13
N ALA A 46 -10.83 -2.30 8.18
CA ALA A 46 -12.14 -1.86 8.68
C ALA A 46 -12.96 -1.09 7.63
N LEU A 47 -12.31 -0.29 6.80
CA LEU A 47 -12.95 0.48 5.74
C LEU A 47 -13.51 -0.42 4.62
N PHE A 48 -12.81 -1.52 4.30
CA PHE A 48 -13.27 -2.52 3.34
C PHE A 48 -14.34 -3.46 3.92
N ASP A 49 -14.23 -3.81 5.21
CA ASP A 49 -15.24 -4.62 5.90
C ASP A 49 -16.55 -3.86 6.14
N HIS A 50 -16.46 -2.54 6.34
CA HIS A 50 -17.59 -1.66 6.58
C HIS A 50 -17.60 -0.51 5.57
N PRO A 51 -18.14 -0.72 4.36
CA PRO A 51 -18.15 0.30 3.31
C PRO A 51 -18.97 1.53 3.69
N GLU A 52 -19.91 1.41 4.64
CA GLU A 52 -20.66 2.53 5.23
C GLU A 52 -19.71 3.62 5.78
N LEU A 53 -18.53 3.23 6.27
CA LEU A 53 -17.52 4.14 6.78
C LEU A 53 -16.97 5.07 5.70
N LEU A 54 -16.95 4.63 4.43
CA LEU A 54 -16.54 5.48 3.31
C LEU A 54 -17.51 6.66 3.14
N SER A 55 -18.81 6.43 3.33
CA SER A 55 -19.84 7.48 3.34
C SER A 55 -19.76 8.34 4.59
N ALA A 56 -19.62 7.73 5.78
CA ALA A 56 -19.51 8.47 7.04
C ALA A 56 -18.27 9.38 7.11
N LEU A 57 -17.17 9.00 6.44
CA LEU A 57 -15.96 9.80 6.32
C LEU A 57 -16.00 10.81 5.16
N GLY A 58 -17.10 10.86 4.40
CA GLY A 58 -17.25 11.74 3.22
C GLY A 58 -16.34 11.37 2.05
N LEU A 59 -15.69 10.20 2.08
CA LEU A 59 -14.73 9.79 1.06
C LEU A 59 -15.39 9.49 -0.29
N VAL A 60 -16.70 9.24 -0.30
CA VAL A 60 -17.48 8.96 -1.52
C VAL A 60 -18.25 10.15 -2.07
N GLU A 61 -18.30 11.27 -1.36
CA GLU A 61 -18.98 12.49 -1.81
C GLU A 61 -18.34 13.05 -3.09
N GLN A 62 -17.02 12.87 -3.24
CA GLN A 62 -16.28 13.22 -4.47
C GLN A 62 -16.78 12.46 -5.71
N PHE A 63 -17.44 11.31 -5.52
CA PHE A 63 -18.06 10.53 -6.59
C PHE A 63 -19.57 10.82 -6.74
N GLY A 64 -20.10 11.81 -6.02
CA GLY A 64 -21.52 12.18 -6.07
C GLY A 64 -22.45 11.28 -5.26
N ILE A 65 -21.91 10.42 -4.40
CA ILE A 65 -22.69 9.54 -3.51
C ILE A 65 -22.92 10.27 -2.19
N THR A 66 -24.14 10.74 -1.95
CA THR A 66 -24.54 11.53 -0.77
C THR A 66 -25.67 10.91 0.04
N GLY A 67 -25.86 9.58 -0.06
CA GLY A 67 -26.79 8.86 0.83
C GLY A 67 -26.09 8.51 2.15
N HIS A 68 -26.44 9.20 3.23
CA HIS A 68 -25.97 8.98 4.60
C HIS A 68 -27.14 9.08 5.58
#